data_AF-A0A9R0XEM6-F1
#
_entry.id   AF-A0A9R0XEM6-F1
#
_cell.length_a   1.000
_cell.length_b   1.000
_cell.length_c   1.000
_cell.angle_alpha   90.00
_cell.angle_beta   90.00
_cell.angle_gamma   90.00
#
_symmetry.space_group_name_H-M   'P 1'
#
loop_
_entity.id
_entity.type
_entity.pdbx_description
1 polymer ?
#
loop_
_entity_poly.entity_id
_entity_poly.type
_entity_poly.pdbx_seq_one_letter_code
_entity_poly.pdbx_strand_id
1 'polypeptide(L)'
;MKLVWCPETASQAFIAGVSALSESEHGPAGSAGVAELVSAMAGGWNAQLVVEAPEVSAPDSATTSLALAAAAQRTGGRYARVLADADRAMVELDGVDFLVVDARRRDAAAVLAAARPGPRGMVVVRHGDGMLRAAKALEASMAAGTRVVRSVYLPIDKGVEVLHVGVGKGPSIQGRRSPRGSNRWIRHVDQETGEEHVFRRQ
;
A
#
# COMPACT_ATOMS: atom_id res chain seq x y z
N MET A 1 -1.15 12.47 -15.79
CA MET A 1 -2.43 11.72 -15.73
C MET A 1 -2.59 11.19 -14.31
N LYS A 2 -3.80 11.21 -13.72
CA LYS A 2 -4.02 10.58 -12.42
C LYS A 2 -3.93 9.06 -12.59
N LEU A 3 -3.49 8.32 -11.55
CA LEU A 3 -3.73 6.89 -11.50
C LEU A 3 -5.25 6.65 -11.51
N VAL A 4 -5.74 5.89 -12.49
CA VAL A 4 -7.16 5.55 -12.66
C VAL A 4 -7.30 4.05 -12.46
N TRP A 5 -8.25 3.66 -11.61
CA TRP A 5 -8.54 2.25 -11.35
C TRP A 5 -9.19 1.58 -12.56
N CYS A 6 -8.67 0.42 -12.95
CA CYS A 6 -9.18 -0.44 -14.00
C CYS A 6 -9.61 -1.80 -13.41
N PRO A 7 -10.92 -2.12 -13.35
CA PRO A 7 -11.37 -3.37 -12.76
C PRO A 7 -10.93 -4.62 -13.56
N GLU A 8 -10.81 -4.50 -14.89
CA GLU A 8 -10.35 -5.60 -15.75
C GLU A 8 -8.88 -5.94 -15.49
N THR A 9 -8.01 -4.94 -15.40
CA THR A 9 -6.60 -5.18 -15.08
C THR A 9 -6.43 -5.66 -13.63
N ALA A 10 -7.26 -5.18 -12.71
CA ALA A 10 -7.28 -5.65 -11.33
C ALA A 10 -7.62 -7.14 -11.23
N SER A 11 -8.68 -7.60 -11.89
CA SER A 11 -9.11 -8.99 -11.85
C SER A 11 -8.07 -9.91 -12.50
N GLN A 12 -7.49 -9.52 -13.63
CA GLN A 12 -6.45 -10.31 -14.30
C GLN A 12 -5.17 -10.41 -13.46
N ALA A 13 -4.77 -9.33 -12.78
CA ALA A 13 -3.60 -9.35 -11.90
C ALA A 13 -3.84 -10.17 -10.63
N PHE A 14 -5.04 -10.10 -10.05
CA PHE A 14 -5.46 -10.97 -8.96
C PHE A 14 -5.35 -12.45 -9.35
N ILE A 15 -5.94 -12.84 -10.49
CA ILE A 15 -5.90 -14.23 -10.98
C ILE A 15 -4.46 -14.68 -11.17
N ALA A 16 -3.61 -13.85 -11.79
CA ALA A 16 -2.20 -14.19 -11.98
C ALA A 16 -1.43 -14.35 -10.66
N GLY A 17 -1.71 -13.50 -9.67
CA GLY A 17 -1.15 -13.64 -8.33
C GLY A 17 -1.55 -14.96 -7.67
N VAL A 18 -2.84 -15.30 -7.69
CA VAL A 18 -3.37 -16.56 -7.14
C VAL A 18 -2.78 -17.77 -7.87
N SER A 19 -2.71 -17.74 -9.20
CA SER A 19 -2.11 -18.82 -9.99
C SER A 19 -0.64 -19.03 -9.62
N ALA A 20 0.15 -17.95 -9.55
CA ALA A 20 1.55 -18.03 -9.17
C ALA A 20 1.75 -18.62 -7.76
N LEU A 21 0.90 -18.25 -6.80
CA LEU A 21 0.91 -18.83 -5.45
C LEU A 21 0.58 -20.33 -5.46
N SER A 22 -0.39 -20.76 -6.28
CA SER A 22 -0.79 -22.17 -6.39
C SER A 22 0.29 -23.07 -7.02
N GLU A 23 1.14 -22.49 -7.87
CA GLU A 23 2.25 -23.20 -8.53
C GLU A 23 3.53 -23.25 -7.68
N SER A 24 3.57 -22.50 -6.57
CA SER A 24 4.75 -22.45 -5.69
C SER A 24 4.82 -23.65 -4.75
N GLU A 25 6.01 -24.28 -4.63
CA GLU A 25 6.23 -25.46 -3.77
C GLU A 25 5.98 -25.19 -2.28
N HIS A 26 6.11 -23.93 -1.88
CA HIS A 26 5.73 -23.42 -0.57
C HIS A 26 4.31 -22.85 -0.66
N GLY A 27 3.31 -23.74 -0.82
CA GLY A 27 1.91 -23.34 -0.83
C GLY A 27 1.59 -22.40 0.34
N PRO A 28 0.66 -21.44 0.18
CA PRO A 28 0.52 -20.33 1.12
C PRO A 28 0.27 -20.87 2.52
N ALA A 29 1.25 -20.71 3.42
CA ALA A 29 1.16 -21.07 4.81
C ALA A 29 0.26 -20.06 5.56
N GLY A 30 -1.03 -20.02 5.20
CA GLY A 30 -1.99 -19.02 5.69
C GLY A 30 -1.75 -17.59 5.19
N SER A 31 -2.82 -16.78 5.20
CA SER A 31 -2.82 -15.33 4.88
C SER A 31 -2.29 -14.98 3.47
N ALA A 32 -2.87 -15.60 2.44
CA ALA A 32 -2.73 -15.12 1.06
C ALA A 32 -3.46 -13.79 0.81
N GLY A 33 -4.28 -13.32 1.76
CA GLY A 33 -5.17 -12.16 1.60
C GLY A 33 -4.42 -10.88 1.25
N VAL A 34 -3.30 -10.59 1.91
CA VAL A 34 -2.44 -9.44 1.53
C VAL A 34 -1.88 -9.62 0.12
N ALA A 35 -1.33 -10.78 -0.23
CA ALA A 35 -0.72 -11.05 -1.54
C ALA A 35 -1.74 -10.92 -2.69
N GLU A 36 -2.92 -11.50 -2.50
CA GLU A 36 -4.08 -11.40 -3.38
C GLU A 36 -4.57 -9.95 -3.54
N LEU A 37 -4.68 -9.22 -2.42
CA LEU A 37 -5.08 -7.82 -2.44
C LEU A 37 -4.07 -6.97 -3.22
N VAL A 38 -2.78 -7.08 -2.89
CA VAL A 38 -1.77 -6.20 -3.49
C VAL A 38 -1.54 -6.50 -4.97
N SER A 39 -1.71 -7.74 -5.42
CA SER A 39 -1.67 -8.07 -6.85
C SER A 39 -2.83 -7.42 -7.61
N ALA A 40 -4.06 -7.52 -7.08
CA ALA A 40 -5.23 -6.85 -7.64
C ALA A 40 -5.05 -5.32 -7.69
N MET A 41 -4.48 -4.75 -6.63
CA MET A 41 -4.21 -3.32 -6.54
C MET A 41 -3.15 -2.89 -7.55
N ALA A 42 -1.97 -3.53 -7.57
CA ALA A 42 -0.91 -3.19 -8.51
C ALA A 42 -1.40 -3.24 -9.98
N GLY A 43 -2.20 -4.26 -10.31
CA GLY A 43 -2.86 -4.41 -11.60
C GLY A 43 -3.88 -3.31 -11.89
N GLY A 44 -4.83 -3.08 -10.98
CA GLY A 44 -5.91 -2.14 -11.22
C GLY A 44 -5.46 -0.69 -11.27
N TRP A 45 -4.37 -0.32 -10.60
CA TRP A 45 -3.73 0.99 -10.77
C TRP A 45 -2.86 1.09 -12.05
N ASN A 46 -2.70 -0.02 -12.77
CA ASN A 46 -1.79 -0.20 -13.90
C ASN A 46 -0.39 0.35 -13.57
N ALA A 47 0.14 -0.10 -12.44
CA ALA A 47 1.42 0.33 -11.93
C ALA A 47 2.55 -0.09 -12.88
N GLN A 48 3.37 0.87 -13.31
CA GLN A 48 4.51 0.63 -14.20
C GLN A 48 5.78 0.36 -13.40
N LEU A 49 5.88 0.88 -12.18
CA LEU A 49 6.90 0.51 -11.20
C LEU A 49 6.26 0.11 -9.87
N VAL A 50 6.37 -1.18 -9.57
CA VAL A 50 5.94 -1.82 -8.31
C VAL A 50 7.18 -2.08 -7.47
N VAL A 51 7.20 -1.54 -6.26
CA VAL A 51 8.29 -1.72 -5.30
C VAL A 51 7.77 -2.42 -4.06
N GLU A 52 8.47 -3.45 -3.61
CA GLU A 52 8.22 -4.13 -2.34
C GLU A 52 9.41 -3.90 -1.38
N ALA A 53 9.12 -3.52 -0.15
CA ALA A 53 10.08 -3.44 0.94
C ALA A 53 9.63 -4.39 2.07
N PRO A 54 9.94 -5.70 1.94
CA PRO A 54 9.47 -6.72 2.87
C PRO A 54 10.28 -6.73 4.17
N GLU A 55 9.70 -7.33 5.22
CA GLU A 55 10.47 -7.92 6.30
C GLU A 55 10.91 -9.32 5.85
N VAL A 56 12.21 -9.54 5.69
CA VAL A 56 12.73 -10.71 4.96
C VAL A 56 12.45 -12.01 5.72
N SER A 57 12.48 -11.98 7.05
CA SER A 57 12.20 -13.15 7.88
C SER A 57 10.70 -13.40 8.09
N ALA A 58 9.82 -12.57 7.53
CA ALA A 58 8.38 -12.74 7.69
C ALA A 58 7.87 -13.92 6.85
N PRO A 59 6.96 -14.76 7.38
CA PRO A 59 6.47 -15.95 6.68
C PRO A 59 5.68 -15.62 5.39
N ASP A 60 5.01 -14.47 5.37
CA ASP A 60 4.21 -13.94 4.26
C ASP A 60 5.03 -13.11 3.24
N SER A 61 6.35 -13.01 3.44
CA SER A 61 7.26 -12.26 2.56
C SER A 61 7.32 -12.87 1.15
N ALA A 62 7.41 -14.20 1.07
CA ALA A 62 7.55 -14.90 -0.22
C ALA A 62 6.26 -14.83 -1.06
N THR A 63 5.09 -14.95 -0.43
CA THR A 63 3.80 -14.92 -1.12
C THR A 63 3.51 -13.53 -1.70
N THR A 64 3.74 -12.48 -0.92
CA THR A 64 3.56 -11.08 -1.34
C THR A 64 4.44 -10.77 -2.57
N SER A 65 5.70 -11.18 -2.53
CA SER A 65 6.62 -10.95 -3.65
C SER A 65 6.23 -11.66 -4.92
N LEU A 66 5.80 -12.92 -4.80
CA LEU A 66 5.40 -13.71 -5.94
C LEU A 66 4.16 -13.10 -6.60
N ALA A 67 3.18 -12.69 -5.81
CA ALA A 67 1.96 -12.05 -6.29
C ALA A 67 2.23 -10.68 -6.96
N LEU A 68 3.10 -9.85 -6.39
CA LEU A 68 3.50 -8.56 -6.98
C LEU A 68 4.28 -8.74 -8.28
N ALA A 69 5.20 -9.71 -8.34
CA ALA A 69 5.94 -10.02 -9.55
C ALA A 69 5.00 -10.48 -10.67
N ALA A 70 4.05 -11.37 -10.36
CA ALA A 70 3.04 -11.82 -11.31
C ALA A 70 2.14 -10.67 -11.80
N ALA A 71 1.71 -9.78 -10.89
CA ALA A 71 0.92 -8.61 -11.24
C ALA A 71 1.68 -7.64 -12.17
N ALA A 72 2.93 -7.33 -11.86
CA ALA A 72 3.77 -6.47 -12.71
C ALA A 72 4.00 -7.11 -14.09
N GLN A 73 4.24 -8.42 -14.16
CA GLN A 73 4.36 -9.13 -15.42
C GLN A 73 3.06 -9.05 -16.25
N ARG A 74 1.89 -9.18 -15.61
CA ARG A 74 0.58 -9.05 -16.30
C ARG A 74 0.32 -7.67 -16.87
N THR A 75 0.79 -6.62 -16.22
CA THR A 75 0.61 -5.23 -16.69
C THR A 75 1.73 -4.75 -17.62
N GLY A 76 2.78 -5.56 -17.83
CA GLY A 76 4.00 -5.13 -18.51
C GLY A 76 4.82 -4.12 -17.72
N GLY A 77 4.56 -4.00 -16.41
CA GLY A 77 5.32 -3.16 -15.48
C GLY A 77 6.61 -3.82 -15.00
N ARG A 78 7.34 -3.08 -14.17
CA ARG A 78 8.57 -3.53 -13.51
C ARG A 78 8.32 -3.78 -12.03
N TYR A 79 8.95 -4.82 -11.51
CA TYR A 79 8.94 -5.17 -10.10
C TYR A 79 10.35 -5.05 -9.51
N ALA A 80 10.47 -4.40 -8.35
CA ALA A 80 11.73 -4.27 -7.61
C ALA A 80 11.50 -4.57 -6.13
N ARG A 81 12.51 -5.20 -5.50
CA ARG A 81 12.49 -5.59 -4.10
C ARG A 81 13.62 -4.90 -3.34
N VAL A 82 13.28 -4.20 -2.26
CA VAL A 82 14.22 -3.46 -1.42
C VAL A 82 14.50 -4.28 -0.17
N LEU A 83 15.66 -4.95 -0.15
CA LEU A 83 16.03 -5.86 0.94
C LEU A 83 16.76 -5.13 2.07
N ALA A 84 17.75 -4.30 1.73
CA ALA A 84 18.59 -3.55 2.66
C ALA A 84 18.94 -2.17 2.07
N ASP A 85 19.55 -1.32 2.88
CA ASP A 85 20.00 0.02 2.50
C ASP A 85 18.91 0.82 1.77
N ALA A 86 17.73 0.93 2.38
CA ALA A 86 16.54 1.54 1.79
C ALA A 86 16.83 2.91 1.16
N ASP A 87 17.61 3.76 1.82
CA ASP A 87 17.96 5.09 1.30
C ASP A 87 18.71 5.01 -0.03
N ARG A 88 19.65 4.07 -0.18
CA ARG A 88 20.43 3.90 -1.42
C ARG A 88 19.60 3.21 -2.50
N ALA A 89 18.92 2.13 -2.14
CA ALA A 89 18.12 1.35 -3.07
C ALA A 89 16.97 2.17 -3.67
N MET A 90 16.30 3.00 -2.86
CA MET A 90 15.17 3.82 -3.31
C MET A 90 15.59 5.02 -4.16
N VAL A 91 16.83 5.52 -4.03
CA VAL A 91 17.34 6.62 -4.87
C VAL A 91 17.44 6.21 -6.34
N GLU A 92 17.74 4.94 -6.60
CA GLU A 92 17.79 4.39 -7.96
C GLU A 92 16.39 4.14 -8.56
N LEU A 93 15.34 4.24 -7.76
CA LEU A 93 13.96 3.96 -8.12
C LEU A 93 13.15 5.26 -8.20
N ASP A 94 13.28 5.96 -9.33
CA ASP A 94 12.43 7.12 -9.62
C ASP A 94 11.09 6.72 -10.25
N GLY A 95 10.04 7.47 -9.91
CA GLY A 95 8.72 7.27 -10.48
C GLY A 95 7.98 6.04 -9.96
N VAL A 96 8.06 5.75 -8.66
CA VAL A 96 7.33 4.64 -8.03
C VAL A 96 5.82 4.89 -8.13
N ASP A 97 5.09 3.95 -8.73
CA ASP A 97 3.62 4.02 -8.84
C ASP A 97 2.93 3.27 -7.69
N PHE A 98 3.53 2.16 -7.25
CA PHE A 98 2.97 1.28 -6.23
C PHE A 98 4.06 0.78 -5.29
N LEU A 99 3.92 1.04 -4.00
CA LEU A 99 4.88 0.67 -2.97
C LEU A 99 4.19 -0.20 -1.92
N VAL A 100 4.72 -1.39 -1.65
CA VAL A 100 4.30 -2.24 -0.53
C VAL A 100 5.40 -2.24 0.52
N VAL A 101 5.07 -1.87 1.77
CA VAL A 101 6.03 -1.83 2.88
C VAL A 101 5.53 -2.69 4.02
N ASP A 102 6.36 -3.62 4.46
CA ASP A 102 6.08 -4.39 5.66
C ASP A 102 6.25 -3.51 6.91
N ALA A 103 5.24 -3.52 7.77
CA ALA A 103 5.20 -2.75 8.99
C ALA A 103 6.23 -3.21 10.04
N ARG A 104 6.65 -4.47 9.98
CA ARG A 104 7.64 -5.10 10.87
C ARG A 104 9.07 -4.66 10.53
N ARG A 105 9.28 -4.19 9.31
CA ARG A 105 10.58 -3.73 8.80
C ARG A 105 11.10 -2.54 9.61
N ARG A 106 12.30 -2.65 10.16
CA ARG A 106 12.91 -1.64 11.05
C ARG A 106 13.13 -0.28 10.37
N ASP A 107 13.54 -0.28 9.11
CA ASP A 107 13.80 0.91 8.30
C ASP A 107 12.61 1.29 7.41
N ALA A 108 11.38 0.83 7.72
CA ALA A 108 10.18 1.16 6.96
C ALA A 108 9.97 2.69 6.80
N ALA A 109 10.28 3.48 7.83
CA ALA A 109 10.19 4.94 7.73
C ALA A 109 11.20 5.53 6.73
N ALA A 110 12.39 4.96 6.62
CA ALA A 110 13.40 5.38 5.65
C ALA A 110 12.95 5.06 4.21
N VAL A 111 12.37 3.87 3.99
CA VAL A 111 11.76 3.49 2.70
C VAL A 111 10.71 4.54 2.28
N LEU A 112 9.81 4.91 3.19
CA LEU A 112 8.75 5.89 2.92
C LEU A 112 9.31 7.30 2.64
N ALA A 113 10.38 7.69 3.33
CA ALA A 113 11.02 8.99 3.17
C ALA A 113 11.81 9.09 1.85
N ALA A 114 12.40 7.97 1.42
CA ALA A 114 13.18 7.88 0.20
C ALA A 114 12.31 7.68 -1.06
N ALA A 115 11.11 7.12 -0.93
CA ALA A 115 10.20 6.88 -2.04
C ALA A 115 9.87 8.16 -2.83
N ARG A 116 10.04 8.10 -4.17
CA ARG A 116 9.74 9.19 -5.09
C ARG A 116 8.56 8.80 -5.99
N PRO A 117 7.36 9.37 -5.75
CA PRO A 117 6.21 9.11 -6.60
C PRO A 117 6.43 9.61 -8.02
N GLY A 118 5.89 8.89 -9.00
CA GLY A 118 5.82 9.37 -10.38
C GLY A 118 4.88 10.56 -10.56
N PRO A 119 4.82 11.12 -11.78
CA PRO A 119 3.92 12.25 -12.10
C PRO A 119 2.43 11.89 -11.96
N ARG A 120 2.10 10.60 -11.84
CA ARG A 120 0.74 10.09 -11.63
C ARG A 120 0.35 9.98 -10.15
N GLY A 121 1.30 10.22 -9.24
CA GLY A 121 1.20 9.89 -7.82
C GLY A 121 1.71 8.48 -7.54
N MET A 122 1.48 8.01 -6.32
CA MET A 122 1.87 6.68 -5.85
C MET A 122 0.78 6.11 -4.94
N VAL A 123 0.59 4.80 -4.93
CA VAL A 123 -0.18 4.11 -3.90
C VAL A 123 0.79 3.38 -2.98
N VAL A 124 0.68 3.62 -1.69
CA VAL A 124 1.47 2.94 -0.65
C VAL A 124 0.57 1.96 0.09
N VAL A 125 0.98 0.72 0.23
CA VAL A 125 0.31 -0.30 1.04
C VAL A 125 1.24 -0.68 2.18
N ARG A 126 0.80 -0.48 3.42
CA ARG A 126 1.49 -0.95 4.63
C ARG A 126 0.71 -2.11 5.23
N HIS A 127 1.38 -3.20 5.58
CA HIS A 127 0.75 -4.39 6.17
C HIS A 127 1.63 -4.99 7.28
N GLY A 128 1.08 -5.81 8.17
CA GLY A 128 1.87 -6.76 8.98
C GLY A 128 2.08 -6.45 10.47
N ASP A 129 1.49 -5.39 11.04
CA ASP A 129 1.61 -5.10 12.50
C ASP A 129 0.30 -4.99 13.29
N GLY A 130 -0.88 -5.17 12.68
CA GLY A 130 -2.19 -5.05 13.35
C GLY A 130 -2.52 -3.66 13.88
N MET A 131 -1.55 -2.74 13.84
CA MET A 131 -1.60 -1.45 14.49
C MET A 131 -1.93 -0.39 13.45
N LEU A 132 -3.12 0.18 13.59
CA LEU A 132 -3.48 1.39 12.86
C LEU A 132 -2.52 2.52 13.25
N ARG A 133 -1.66 2.92 12.31
CA ARG A 133 -0.93 4.17 12.43
C ARG A 133 -1.84 5.27 11.93
N ALA A 134 -2.00 6.31 12.75
CA ALA A 134 -2.71 7.50 12.31
C ALA A 134 -2.09 7.97 10.99
N ALA A 135 -2.92 8.24 9.97
CA ALA A 135 -2.46 8.64 8.63
C ALA A 135 -1.43 9.79 8.68
N LYS A 136 -1.53 10.67 9.69
CA LYS A 136 -0.60 11.75 9.98
C LYS A 136 0.82 11.29 10.33
N ALA A 137 0.97 10.17 11.05
CA ALA A 137 2.27 9.60 11.39
C ALA A 137 2.96 9.01 10.15
N LEU A 138 2.18 8.38 9.27
CA LEU A 138 2.68 7.88 7.98
C LEU A 138 3.04 9.03 7.05
N GLU A 139 2.18 10.05 6.97
CA GLU A 139 2.47 11.29 6.23
C GLU A 139 3.78 11.93 6.67
N ALA A 140 4.02 12.00 7.99
CA ALA A 140 5.26 12.56 8.53
C ALA A 140 6.53 11.77 8.12
N SER A 141 6.37 10.52 7.71
CA SER A 141 7.46 9.67 7.21
C SER A 141 7.63 9.73 5.69
N MET A 142 6.76 10.45 4.97
CA MET A 142 6.83 10.53 3.50
C MET A 142 7.86 11.55 3.04
N ALA A 143 8.36 11.34 1.82
CA ALA A 143 9.20 12.28 1.10
C ALA A 143 8.65 13.71 1.05
N ALA A 144 9.54 14.70 1.19
CA ALA A 144 9.20 16.10 1.00
C ALA A 144 8.59 16.35 -0.40
N GLY A 145 7.58 17.23 -0.46
CA GLY A 145 6.87 17.52 -1.71
C GLY A 145 5.80 16.49 -2.11
N THR A 146 5.58 15.47 -1.29
CA THR A 146 4.44 14.56 -1.39
C THR A 146 3.32 14.96 -0.44
N ARG A 147 2.11 14.45 -0.69
CA ARG A 147 0.97 14.60 0.21
C ARG A 147 0.10 13.37 0.21
N VAL A 148 -0.39 12.96 1.37
CA VAL A 148 -1.39 11.89 1.46
C VAL A 148 -2.75 12.50 1.11
N VAL A 149 -3.38 12.02 0.04
CA VAL A 149 -4.67 12.53 -0.48
C VAL A 149 -5.85 11.74 0.09
N ARG A 150 -5.65 10.44 0.28
CA ARG A 150 -6.66 9.51 0.79
C ARG A 150 -5.95 8.40 1.53
N SER A 151 -6.51 7.95 2.64
CA SER A 151 -6.08 6.74 3.34
C SER A 151 -7.29 5.87 3.67
N VAL A 152 -7.11 4.56 3.62
CA VAL A 152 -8.11 3.59 4.08
C VAL A 152 -7.40 2.48 4.84
N TYR A 153 -8.03 2.01 5.91
CA TYR A 153 -7.65 0.79 6.61
C TYR A 153 -8.60 -0.33 6.17
N LEU A 154 -8.02 -1.49 5.88
CA LEU A 154 -8.73 -2.71 5.51
C LEU A 154 -8.37 -3.79 6.54
N PRO A 155 -9.38 -4.43 7.16
CA PRO A 155 -9.18 -5.51 8.14
C PRO A 155 -8.86 -6.83 7.42
N ILE A 156 -7.80 -6.84 6.61
CA ILE A 156 -7.33 -8.01 5.87
C ILE A 156 -6.08 -8.54 6.58
N ASP A 157 -6.08 -9.82 6.92
CA ASP A 157 -5.04 -10.47 7.72
C ASP A 157 -4.71 -9.67 9.00
N LYS A 158 -3.45 -9.28 9.20
CA LYS A 158 -3.00 -8.45 10.33
C LYS A 158 -3.16 -6.95 10.07
N GLY A 159 -4.18 -6.55 9.31
CA GLY A 159 -4.45 -5.17 8.96
C GLY A 159 -3.61 -4.64 7.79
N VAL A 160 -4.27 -3.88 6.92
CA VAL A 160 -3.67 -3.25 5.75
C VAL A 160 -4.06 -1.78 5.69
N GLU A 161 -3.08 -0.90 5.55
CA GLU A 161 -3.27 0.53 5.32
C GLU A 161 -2.91 0.88 3.89
N VAL A 162 -3.84 1.47 3.16
CA VAL A 162 -3.64 1.96 1.79
C VAL A 162 -3.64 3.47 1.78
N LEU A 163 -2.56 4.08 1.30
CA LEU A 163 -2.40 5.51 1.17
C LEU A 163 -2.28 5.88 -0.30
N HIS A 164 -3.07 6.86 -0.73
CA HIS A 164 -2.92 7.50 -2.03
C HIS A 164 -2.08 8.75 -1.84
N VAL A 165 -0.92 8.77 -2.48
CA VAL A 165 0.09 9.82 -2.37
C VAL A 165 0.10 10.64 -3.66
N GLY A 166 -0.10 11.95 -3.53
CA GLY A 166 0.01 12.90 -4.63
C GLY A 166 1.33 13.67 -4.59
N VAL A 167 1.74 14.21 -5.74
CA VAL A 167 2.93 15.08 -5.86
C VAL A 167 2.52 16.55 -5.88
N GLY A 168 3.29 17.41 -5.22
CA GLY A 168 3.18 18.87 -5.31
C GLY A 168 2.44 19.52 -4.13
N LYS A 169 2.38 20.86 -4.18
CA LYS A 169 1.85 21.71 -3.11
C LYS A 169 0.34 21.57 -2.98
N GLY A 170 -0.11 21.38 -1.74
CA GLY A 170 -1.51 21.26 -1.37
C GLY A 170 -1.60 20.60 0.00
N PRO A 171 -2.69 20.81 0.75
CA PRO A 171 -2.86 20.09 2.00
C PRO A 171 -2.84 18.58 1.72
N SER A 172 -2.01 17.81 2.44
CA SER A 172 -2.32 16.41 2.74
C SER A 172 -3.67 16.32 3.44
N ILE A 173 -4.17 15.13 3.77
CA ILE A 173 -5.36 14.95 4.61
C ILE A 173 -5.25 15.94 5.78
N GLN A 174 -5.92 17.09 5.63
CA GLN A 174 -6.14 18.01 6.69
C GLN A 174 -6.87 17.13 7.67
N GLY A 175 -6.23 16.87 8.82
CA GLY A 175 -6.97 16.50 10.00
C GLY A 175 -8.15 17.44 10.00
N ARG A 176 -9.33 16.90 9.71
CA ARG A 176 -10.57 17.67 9.74
C ARG A 176 -10.62 18.20 11.17
N ARG A 177 -10.07 19.37 11.42
CA ARG A 177 -10.59 20.32 12.38
C ARG A 177 -11.33 21.30 11.50
N SER A 178 -12.47 20.84 10.97
CA SER A 178 -13.59 21.73 10.74
C SER A 178 -13.69 22.65 11.96
N PRO A 179 -13.94 23.95 11.76
CA PRO A 179 -14.28 24.87 12.85
C PRO A 179 -15.29 24.17 13.78
N ARG A 180 -15.11 24.32 15.10
CA ARG A 180 -16.03 23.77 16.10
C ARG A 180 -17.48 24.04 15.67
N GLY A 181 -18.22 23.00 15.27
CA GLY A 181 -19.66 23.10 14.98
C GLY A 181 -20.13 22.70 13.59
N SER A 182 -19.71 21.57 13.01
CA SER A 182 -20.42 21.03 11.84
C SER A 182 -20.54 19.51 11.84
N ASN A 183 -21.78 19.02 11.87
CA ASN A 183 -22.29 17.73 11.36
C ASN A 183 -21.22 16.81 10.75
N ARG A 184 -20.49 16.08 11.58
CA ARG A 184 -19.40 15.21 11.12
C ARG A 184 -19.75 13.75 11.33
N TRP A 185 -19.70 13.01 10.22
CA TRP A 185 -19.63 11.56 10.20
C TRP A 185 -18.23 11.10 10.67
N ILE A 186 -18.21 10.29 11.71
CA ILE A 186 -17.04 9.62 12.29
C ILE A 186 -17.12 8.18 11.84
N ARG A 187 -16.11 7.70 11.12
CA ARG A 187 -15.98 6.31 10.68
C ARG A 187 -14.99 5.61 11.60
N HIS A 188 -15.39 4.52 12.20
CA HIS A 188 -14.56 3.62 12.99
C HIS A 188 -14.65 2.22 12.36
N VAL A 189 -13.53 1.51 12.27
CA VAL A 189 -13.51 0.12 11.80
C VAL A 189 -13.02 -0.71 12.97
N ASP A 190 -13.83 -1.66 13.41
CA ASP A 190 -13.46 -2.63 14.42
C ASP A 190 -12.31 -3.50 13.88
N GLN A 191 -11.27 -3.68 14.68
CA GLN A 191 -10.05 -4.35 14.24
C GLN A 191 -10.14 -5.88 14.31
N GLU A 192 -11.03 -6.44 15.13
CA GLU A 192 -11.22 -7.88 15.25
C GLU A 192 -12.30 -8.39 14.29
N THR A 193 -13.40 -7.66 14.14
CA THR A 193 -14.54 -8.08 13.31
C THR A 193 -14.50 -7.48 11.91
N GLY A 194 -13.80 -6.37 11.71
CA GLY A 194 -13.81 -5.61 10.47
C GLY A 194 -15.07 -4.78 10.23
N GLU A 195 -15.99 -4.72 11.20
CA GLU A 195 -17.24 -3.96 11.09
C GLU A 195 -16.98 -2.45 11.03
N GLU A 196 -17.70 -1.76 10.14
CA GLU A 196 -17.65 -0.31 10.02
C GLU A 196 -18.77 0.35 10.83
N HIS A 197 -18.39 1.12 11.85
CA HIS A 197 -19.30 1.94 12.63
C HIS A 197 -19.22 3.40 12.18
N VAL A 198 -20.36 3.95 11.78
CA VAL A 198 -20.47 5.34 11.30
C VAL A 198 -21.34 6.15 12.25
N PHE A 199 -20.75 7.08 12.97
CA PHE A 199 -21.43 7.92 13.95
C PHE A 199 -21.58 9.34 13.42
N ARG A 200 -22.72 10.00 13.66
CA ARG A 200 -22.88 11.43 13.38
C ARG A 200 -22.88 12.20 14.70
N ARG A 201 -21.93 13.13 14.87
CA ARG A 201 -22.03 14.12 15.95
C ARG A 201 -23.17 15.09 15.61
N GLN A 202 -24.21 15.11 16.43
CA GLN A 202 -25.23 16.16 16.45
C GLN A 202 -24.63 17.45 17.01
#